data_AF-A0A0C9XF55-F1
#
_entry.id   AF-A0A0C9XF55-F1
#
_cell.length_a   1.000
_cell.length_b   1.000
_cell.length_c   1.000
_cell.angle_alpha   90.00
_cell.angle_beta   90.00
_cell.angle_gamma   90.00
#
_symmetry.space_group_name_H-M   'P 1'
#
loop_
_entity.id
_entity.type
_entity.pdbx_description
1 polymer ?
#
loop_
_entity_poly.entity_id
_entity_poly.type
_entity_poly.pdbx_seq_one_letter_code
_entity_poly.pdbx_strand_id
1 'polypeptide(L)'
;MSGTSVLSAARHLVASNTTFNTADAMHINNYGNKTTSDGVIPLMPNPSNRFTGRIEVIDKLKKHFSTNTSDLAEKRKFFLLHGMGGIGKTQIFLKFVEEMSDC
;
A
#
# COMPACT_ATOMS: atom_id res chain seq x y z
N MET A 1 -24.83 5.78 -29.96
CA MET A 1 -24.72 5.07 -28.67
C MET A 1 -23.26 4.69 -28.51
N SER A 2 -22.57 5.21 -27.48
CA SER A 2 -21.15 4.96 -27.24
C SER A 2 -20.98 3.69 -26.40
N GLY A 3 -20.23 2.70 -26.87
CA GLY A 3 -19.95 1.48 -26.12
C GLY A 3 -18.90 1.72 -25.04
N THR A 4 -19.04 1.05 -23.90
CA THR A 4 -18.05 1.07 -22.80
C THR A 4 -16.75 0.38 -23.23
N SER A 5 -15.63 1.12 -23.19
CA SER A 5 -14.30 0.57 -23.53
C SER A 5 -13.71 -0.16 -22.33
N VAL A 6 -13.81 -1.49 -22.32
CA VAL A 6 -13.38 -2.34 -21.19
C VAL A 6 -11.85 -2.44 -21.06
N LEU A 7 -11.11 -2.24 -22.16
CA LEU A 7 -9.67 -2.52 -22.25
C LEU A 7 -8.86 -1.35 -22.85
N SER A 8 -9.34 -0.11 -22.69
CA SER A 8 -8.79 1.09 -23.37
C SER A 8 -7.27 1.30 -23.21
N ALA A 9 -6.67 0.76 -22.14
CA ALA A 9 -5.24 0.92 -21.82
C ALA A 9 -4.44 -0.39 -21.76
N ALA A 10 -5.04 -1.54 -22.10
CA ALA A 10 -4.37 -2.83 -22.00
C ALA A 10 -3.32 -3.03 -23.12
N ARG A 11 -2.16 -3.61 -22.79
CA ARG A 11 -1.13 -4.05 -23.75
C ARG A 11 -0.81 -5.54 -23.51
N HIS A 12 -0.51 -6.28 -24.58
CA HIS A 12 -0.20 -7.73 -24.52
C HIS A 12 -1.29 -8.60 -23.87
N LEU A 13 -2.52 -8.56 -24.40
CA LEU A 13 -3.61 -9.43 -23.93
C LEU A 13 -3.96 -10.47 -24.98
N VAL A 14 -3.89 -11.75 -24.61
CA VAL A 14 -4.39 -12.88 -25.40
C VAL A 14 -5.55 -13.49 -24.64
N ALA A 15 -6.75 -13.46 -25.23
CA ALA A 15 -7.92 -14.14 -24.71
C ALA A 15 -8.48 -15.03 -25.82
N SER A 16 -8.72 -16.30 -25.52
CA SER A 16 -9.37 -17.24 -26.44
C SER A 16 -10.51 -17.93 -25.70
N ASN A 17 -11.66 -18.04 -26.37
CA ASN A 17 -12.86 -18.71 -25.88
C ASN A 17 -13.38 -18.18 -24.51
N THR A 18 -13.31 -16.86 -24.28
CA THR A 18 -13.75 -16.22 -23.02
C THR A 18 -14.86 -15.18 -23.25
N THR A 19 -15.78 -15.07 -22.29
CA THR A 19 -16.82 -14.03 -22.25
C THR A 19 -16.44 -12.94 -21.23
N PHE A 20 -16.46 -11.67 -21.65
CA PHE A 20 -16.26 -10.52 -20.76
C PHE A 20 -17.62 -9.93 -20.36
N ASN A 21 -17.95 -9.98 -19.07
CA ASN A 21 -19.15 -9.35 -18.53
C ASN A 21 -18.80 -7.97 -18.00
N THR A 22 -19.42 -6.92 -18.54
CA THR A 22 -19.28 -5.54 -18.05
C THR A 22 -20.50 -5.16 -17.24
N ALA A 23 -20.32 -4.92 -15.95
CA ALA A 23 -21.38 -4.39 -15.08
C ALA A 23 -21.26 -2.86 -15.03
N ASP A 24 -22.37 -2.17 -15.28
CA ASP A 24 -22.45 -0.70 -15.26
C ASP A 24 -22.35 -0.15 -13.83
N ALA A 25 -22.82 -0.91 -12.83
CA ALA A 25 -22.70 -0.56 -11.42
C ALA A 25 -22.46 -1.81 -10.55
N MET A 26 -21.42 -1.79 -9.72
CA MET A 26 -21.20 -2.76 -8.65
C MET A 26 -21.56 -2.13 -7.31
N HIS A 27 -22.69 -2.53 -6.73
CA HIS A 27 -23.09 -2.13 -5.38
C HIS A 27 -22.31 -2.94 -4.33
N ILE A 28 -21.21 -2.37 -3.85
CA ILE A 28 -20.45 -2.91 -2.71
C ILE A 28 -20.98 -2.25 -1.44
N ASN A 29 -21.79 -2.97 -0.67
CA ASN A 29 -22.28 -2.50 0.63
C ASN A 29 -21.13 -2.55 1.66
N ASN A 30 -20.29 -1.52 1.68
CA ASN A 30 -19.26 -1.36 2.68
C ASN A 30 -19.83 -0.53 3.84
N TYR A 31 -20.04 -1.15 5.01
CA TYR A 31 -20.44 -0.47 6.25
C TYR A 31 -19.26 0.33 6.84
N GLY A 32 -18.77 1.30 6.07
CA GLY A 32 -17.67 2.18 6.43
C GLY A 32 -17.68 3.40 5.52
N ASN A 33 -18.11 4.53 6.07
CA ASN A 33 -18.10 5.89 5.52
C ASN A 33 -17.18 6.14 4.30
N LYS A 34 -17.68 5.89 3.09
CA LYS A 34 -16.97 6.24 1.85
C LYS A 34 -17.52 7.56 1.32
N THR A 35 -16.74 8.64 1.45
CA THR A 35 -16.89 9.80 0.57
C THR A 35 -16.55 9.36 -0.85
N THR A 36 -17.46 9.64 -1.76
CA THR A 36 -17.37 9.37 -3.20
C THR A 36 -16.23 10.19 -3.80
N SER A 37 -15.07 9.57 -3.96
CA SER A 37 -14.01 10.01 -4.86
C SER A 37 -13.65 8.79 -5.69
N ASP A 38 -13.52 9.00 -7.00
CA ASP A 38 -13.26 8.02 -8.06
C ASP A 38 -12.47 6.80 -7.56
N GLY A 39 -13.05 5.61 -7.74
CA GLY A 39 -12.76 4.38 -6.99
C GLY A 39 -11.39 3.74 -7.23
N VAL A 40 -10.31 4.49 -7.05
CA VAL A 40 -8.94 3.98 -7.00
C VAL A 40 -8.71 3.37 -5.63
N ILE A 41 -8.59 2.05 -5.56
CA ILE A 41 -8.02 1.39 -4.37
C ILE A 41 -6.57 1.87 -4.28
N PRO A 42 -6.17 2.55 -3.19
CA PRO A 42 -4.79 3.00 -3.07
C PRO A 42 -3.87 1.78 -3.04
N LEU A 43 -2.78 1.85 -3.82
CA LEU A 43 -1.77 0.79 -3.90
C LEU A 43 -1.17 0.45 -2.54
N MET A 44 -1.20 1.42 -1.62
CA MET A 44 -0.72 1.30 -0.25
C MET A 44 -1.85 1.66 0.72
N PRO A 45 -2.14 0.84 1.74
CA PRO A 45 -3.09 1.21 2.77
C PRO A 45 -2.56 2.41 3.56
N ASN A 46 -3.46 3.28 4.02
CA ASN A 46 -3.08 4.41 4.85
C ASN A 46 -2.52 3.92 6.21
N PRO A 47 -1.51 4.62 6.77
CA PRO A 47 -1.17 4.47 8.18
C PRO A 47 -2.43 4.66 9.03
N SER A 48 -2.66 3.75 9.97
CA SER A 48 -3.78 3.88 10.89
C SER A 48 -3.39 4.75 12.07
N ASN A 49 -4.15 5.82 12.33
CA ASN A 49 -4.02 6.63 13.54
C ASN A 49 -4.33 5.86 14.84
N ARG A 50 -4.92 4.66 14.75
CA ARG A 50 -5.18 3.76 15.87
C ARG A 50 -4.08 2.72 16.06
N PHE A 51 -3.07 2.69 15.19
CA PHE A 51 -1.94 1.79 15.35
C PHE A 51 -1.07 2.27 16.52
N THR A 52 -1.03 1.49 17.59
CA THR A 52 -0.30 1.82 18.82
C THR A 52 0.65 0.68 19.22
N GLY A 53 1.61 1.00 20.09
CA GLY A 53 2.64 0.06 20.53
C GLY A 53 3.71 -0.21 19.46
N ARG A 54 4.49 -1.28 19.64
CA ARG A 54 5.61 -1.67 18.75
C ARG A 54 6.71 -0.61 18.58
N ILE A 55 6.77 0.35 19.50
CA ILE A 55 7.75 1.45 19.52
C ILE A 55 9.18 0.91 19.39
N GLU A 56 9.53 -0.14 20.15
CA GLU A 56 10.86 -0.75 20.08
C GLU A 56 11.26 -1.25 18.68
N VAL A 57 10.29 -1.73 17.89
CA VAL A 57 10.53 -2.20 16.52
C VAL A 57 10.73 -1.01 15.58
N ILE A 58 9.93 0.04 15.77
CA ILE A 58 10.02 1.29 15.01
C ILE A 58 11.38 1.97 15.30
N ASP A 59 11.81 2.05 16.56
CA ASP A 59 13.10 2.62 16.94
C ASP A 59 14.28 1.84 16.33
N LYS A 60 14.18 0.50 16.28
CA LYS A 60 15.18 -0.35 15.60
C LYS A 60 15.23 -0.06 14.09
N LEU A 61 14.08 0.14 13.45
CA LEU A 61 13.99 0.54 12.04
C LEU A 61 14.65 1.90 11.82
N LYS A 62 14.28 2.91 12.63
CA LYS A 62 14.87 4.26 12.57
C LYS A 62 16.37 4.20 12.69
N LYS A 63 16.90 3.58 13.75
CA LYS A 63 18.34 3.44 13.97
C LYS A 63 19.05 2.73 12.81
N HIS A 64 18.44 1.70 12.23
CA HIS A 64 19.04 0.97 11.11
C HIS A 64 19.14 1.86 9.85
N PHE A 65 18.08 2.60 9.55
CA PHE A 65 17.99 3.43 8.34
C PHE A 65 18.53 4.85 8.50
N SER A 66 18.83 5.32 9.71
CA SER A 66 19.52 6.60 9.93
C SER A 66 20.78 6.71 9.07
N THR A 67 20.91 7.82 8.36
CA THR A 67 22.08 8.13 7.53
C THR A 67 23.23 8.55 8.43
N ASN A 68 24.32 7.77 8.44
CA ASN A 68 25.58 8.27 8.99
C ASN A 68 26.23 9.10 7.88
N THR A 69 26.31 10.42 8.08
CA THR A 69 26.89 11.39 7.15
C THR A 69 28.36 11.13 6.80
N SER A 70 28.99 10.12 7.42
CA SER A 70 30.39 9.76 7.26
C SER A 70 30.66 8.62 6.26
N ASP A 71 29.65 7.88 5.81
CA ASP A 71 29.87 6.76 4.88
C ASP A 71 29.79 7.23 3.42
N LEU A 72 30.97 7.43 2.83
CA LEU A 72 31.22 7.90 1.45
C LEU A 72 30.61 7.03 0.32
N ALA A 73 29.89 5.96 0.67
CA ALA A 73 29.11 5.15 -0.26
C ALA A 73 27.90 4.59 0.48
N GLU A 74 26.73 5.21 0.32
CA GLU A 74 25.46 4.72 0.86
C GLU A 74 25.16 3.32 0.30
N LYS A 75 25.56 2.27 1.04
CA LYS A 75 25.21 0.89 0.70
C LYS A 75 23.72 0.69 0.91
N ARG A 76 23.08 -0.03 -0.02
CA ARG A 76 21.67 -0.44 0.11
C ARG A 76 21.47 -1.24 1.40
N LYS A 77 20.60 -0.75 2.28
CA LYS A 77 20.23 -1.38 3.55
C LYS A 77 18.96 -2.24 3.39
N PHE A 78 18.86 -3.33 4.14
CA PHE A 78 17.70 -4.24 4.14
C PHE A 78 17.29 -4.57 5.58
N PHE A 79 15.98 -4.62 5.84
CA PHE A 79 15.43 -4.97 7.15
C PHE A 79 14.28 -5.99 6.97
N LEU A 80 14.34 -7.11 7.70
CA LEU A 80 13.31 -8.16 7.65
C LEU A 80 12.32 -7.99 8.80
N LEU A 81 11.05 -7.79 8.48
CA LEU A 81 9.96 -7.78 9.46
C LEU A 81 9.13 -9.06 9.33
N HIS A 82 9.16 -9.92 10.36
CA HIS A 82 8.48 -11.22 10.38
C HIS A 82 7.53 -11.37 11.59
N GLY A 83 6.60 -12.32 11.50
CA GLY A 83 5.60 -12.58 12.54
C GLY A 83 4.27 -13.09 11.97
N MET A 84 3.36 -13.49 12.86
CA MET A 84 2.04 -14.03 12.49
C MET A 84 1.22 -13.07 11.60
N GLY A 85 0.25 -13.62 10.87
CA GLY A 85 -0.73 -12.83 10.11
C GLY A 85 -1.48 -11.85 11.02
N GLY A 86 -1.87 -10.69 10.51
CA GLY A 86 -2.68 -9.71 11.26
C GLY A 86 -1.97 -8.95 12.39
N ILE A 87 -0.72 -9.29 12.76
CA ILE A 87 -0.01 -8.63 13.87
C ILE A 87 0.39 -7.16 13.61
N GLY A 88 0.08 -6.64 12.43
CA GLY A 88 0.33 -5.23 12.07
C GLY A 88 1.67 -4.96 11.40
N LYS A 89 2.36 -5.95 10.81
CA LYS A 89 3.66 -5.74 10.12
C LYS A 89 3.63 -4.60 9.10
N THR A 90 2.62 -4.57 8.24
CA THR A 90 2.42 -3.48 7.26
C THR A 90 2.22 -2.15 7.96
N GLN A 91 1.45 -2.11 9.06
CA GLN A 91 1.21 -0.88 9.83
C GLN A 91 2.47 -0.37 10.55
N ILE A 92 3.36 -1.27 11.03
CA ILE A 92 4.67 -0.90 11.56
C ILE A 92 5.49 -0.16 10.50
N PHE A 93 5.56 -0.69 9.27
CA PHE A 93 6.32 -0.06 8.19
C PHE A 93 5.71 1.29 7.77
N LEU A 94 4.38 1.37 7.65
CA LEU A 94 3.68 2.61 7.34
C LEU A 94 3.93 3.68 8.42
N LYS A 95 3.88 3.30 9.69
CA LYS A 95 4.14 4.20 10.81
C LYS A 95 5.58 4.70 10.82
N PHE A 96 6.54 3.82 10.54
CA PHE A 96 7.94 4.19 10.38
C PHE A 96 8.16 5.22 9.26
N VAL A 97 7.54 5.04 8.09
CA VAL A 97 7.65 5.98 6.96
C VAL A 97 7.02 7.33 7.33
N GLU A 98 5.85 7.32 7.96
CA GLU A 98 5.19 8.54 8.48
C GLU A 98 6.15 9.31 9.41
N GLU A 99 6.68 8.64 10.44
CA GLU A 99 7.56 9.28 11.45
C GLU A 99 8.93 9.72 10.93
N MET A 100 9.45 9.11 9.86
CA MET A 100 10.72 9.53 9.23
C MET A 100 10.53 10.63 8.19
N SER A 101 9.30 10.84 7.69
CA SER A 101 8.98 11.92 6.74
C SER A 101 8.84 13.28 7.43
N ASP A 102 8.55 13.28 8.74
CA ASP A 102 8.43 14.48 9.57
C ASP A 102 9.81 14.99 10.09
N CYS A 103 10.92 14.42 9.63
CA CYS A 103 12.29 14.74 10.05
C CYS A 103 13.08 15.51 8.98
#